data_AF-A0A8S9L526-F1
#
_entry.id   AF-A0A8S9L526-F1
#
_cell.length_a   1.000
_cell.length_b   1.000
_cell.length_c   1.000
_cell.angle_alpha   90.00
_cell.angle_beta   90.00
_cell.angle_gamma   90.00
#
_symmetry.space_group_name_H-M   'P 1'
#
loop_
_entity.id
_entity.type
_entity.pdbx_description
1 polymer ?
#
loop_
_entity_poly.entity_id
_entity_poly.type
_entity_poly.pdbx_seq_one_letter_code
_entity_poly.pdbx_strand_id
1 'polypeptide(L)'
;MYRTTRGSEQRRLQCLQDIQKLQEEIKLLQISNEKLNGVGLDDMSFTELASLGSMLDEGFRIVDEQLDNVVGAHEEITTKQLFEYDLMGGPDWTQRIEKEDLAYQSLLAGRRVASVFFIVGKCSLQENAWKVVSMKKIKRDEEMGKTKRPRPSVNKEPISPGQI
;
A
#
# COMPACT_ATOMS: atom_id res chain seq x y z
N MET A 1 -62.04 -33.72 -12.11
CA MET A 1 -61.05 -34.41 -11.26
C MET A 1 -59.66 -34.03 -11.74
N TYR A 2 -58.92 -33.24 -10.96
CA TYR A 2 -57.53 -32.88 -11.29
C TYR A 2 -56.65 -34.12 -11.08
N ARG A 3 -56.05 -34.63 -12.15
CA ARG A 3 -55.07 -35.73 -12.09
C ARG A 3 -53.74 -35.18 -11.60
N THR A 4 -53.45 -35.34 -10.33
CA THR A 4 -52.10 -35.20 -9.80
C THR A 4 -51.25 -36.35 -10.37
N THR A 5 -50.11 -36.00 -10.96
CA THR A 5 -49.16 -36.99 -11.49
C THR A 5 -48.64 -37.85 -10.34
N ARG A 6 -48.68 -39.18 -10.48
CA ARG A 6 -48.23 -40.14 -9.43
C ARG A 6 -46.86 -39.79 -8.82
N GLY A 7 -45.95 -39.24 -9.62
CA GLY A 7 -44.62 -38.79 -9.16
C GLY A 7 -44.60 -37.49 -8.33
N SER A 8 -45.62 -36.63 -8.40
CA SER A 8 -45.75 -35.47 -7.50
C SER A 8 -46.38 -35.84 -6.16
N GLU A 9 -47.28 -36.83 -6.14
CA GLU A 9 -47.86 -37.33 -4.88
C GLU A 9 -46.84 -38.13 -4.07
N GLN A 10 -46.04 -38.98 -4.72
CA GLN A 10 -44.96 -39.70 -4.06
C GLN A 10 -43.93 -38.76 -3.40
N ARG A 11 -43.57 -37.68 -4.10
CA ARG A 11 -42.68 -36.63 -3.55
C ARG A 11 -43.31 -35.88 -2.39
N ARG A 12 -44.63 -35.63 -2.43
CA ARG A 12 -45.38 -35.04 -1.31
C ARG A 12 -45.38 -35.94 -0.09
N LEU A 13 -45.59 -37.24 -0.27
CA LEU A 13 -45.58 -38.23 0.81
C LEU A 13 -44.18 -38.34 1.43
N GLN A 14 -43.13 -38.39 0.61
CA GLN A 14 -41.76 -38.40 1.11
C GLN A 14 -41.44 -37.15 1.93
N CYS A 15 -41.81 -35.97 1.40
CA CYS A 15 -41.60 -34.70 2.10
C CYS A 15 -42.32 -34.67 3.46
N LEU A 16 -43.55 -35.21 3.55
CA LEU A 16 -44.29 -35.30 4.81
C LEU A 16 -43.63 -36.26 5.81
N GLN A 17 -43.08 -37.39 5.35
CA GLN A 17 -42.35 -38.33 6.20
C GLN A 17 -41.05 -37.72 6.73
N ASP A 18 -40.30 -37.02 5.87
CA ASP A 18 -39.06 -36.36 6.26
C ASP A 18 -39.33 -35.23 7.28
N ILE A 19 -40.43 -34.47 7.11
CA ILE A 19 -40.87 -33.47 8.08
C ILE A 19 -41.19 -34.11 9.44
N GLN A 20 -41.91 -35.24 9.47
CA GLN A 20 -42.21 -35.93 10.72
C GLN A 20 -40.94 -36.42 11.42
N LYS A 21 -40.02 -37.02 10.66
CA LYS A 21 -38.73 -37.49 11.18
C LYS A 21 -37.91 -36.34 11.79
N LEU A 22 -37.80 -35.22 11.09
CA LEU A 22 -37.09 -34.04 11.59
C LEU A 22 -37.77 -33.44 12.83
N GLN A 23 -39.11 -33.48 12.89
CA GLN A 23 -39.84 -33.03 14.08
C GLN A 23 -39.59 -33.92 15.29
N GLU A 24 -39.47 -35.23 15.12
CA GLU A 24 -39.09 -36.16 16.19
C GLU A 24 -37.65 -35.91 16.65
N GLU A 25 -36.72 -35.70 15.72
CA GLU A 25 -35.32 -35.41 16.01
C GLU A 25 -35.15 -34.09 16.78
N ILE A 26 -35.89 -33.04 16.41
CA ILE A 26 -35.91 -31.77 17.15
C ILE A 26 -36.40 -31.96 18.58
N LYS A 27 -37.46 -32.75 18.80
CA LYS A 27 -37.97 -33.03 20.15
C LYS A 27 -36.94 -33.77 21.00
N LEU A 28 -36.23 -34.74 20.41
CA LEU A 28 -35.17 -35.47 21.11
C LEU A 28 -34.00 -34.54 21.49
N LEU A 29 -33.60 -33.66 20.58
CA LEU A 29 -32.55 -32.67 20.84
C LEU A 29 -32.97 -31.66 21.92
N GLN A 30 -34.24 -31.23 21.93
CA GLN A 30 -34.78 -30.34 22.97
C GLN A 30 -34.73 -31.00 24.35
N ILE A 31 -35.19 -32.24 24.48
CA ILE A 31 -35.12 -33.00 25.75
C ILE A 31 -33.67 -33.18 26.20
N SER A 32 -32.75 -33.49 25.28
CA SER A 32 -31.33 -33.64 25.60
C SER A 32 -30.71 -32.32 26.09
N ASN A 33 -31.06 -31.20 25.44
CA ASN A 33 -30.56 -29.87 25.82
C ASN A 33 -31.13 -29.42 27.17
N GLU A 34 -32.41 -29.68 27.44
CA GLU A 34 -33.02 -29.42 28.75
C GLU A 34 -32.32 -30.22 29.86
N LYS A 35 -32.05 -31.50 29.62
CA LYS A 35 -31.32 -32.38 30.56
C LYS A 35 -29.89 -31.93 30.81
N LEU A 36 -29.17 -31.50 29.77
CA LEU A 36 -27.82 -30.95 29.88
C LEU A 36 -27.78 -29.61 30.66
N ASN A 37 -28.85 -28.82 30.58
CA ASN A 37 -29.01 -27.60 31.37
C ASN A 37 -29.53 -27.84 32.80
N GLY A 38 -29.67 -29.10 33.21
CA GLY A 38 -30.11 -29.47 34.57
C GLY A 38 -31.61 -29.42 34.82
N VAL A 39 -32.43 -29.29 33.77
CA VAL A 39 -33.90 -29.30 33.86
C VAL A 39 -34.42 -30.74 33.66
N GLY A 40 -35.30 -31.21 34.55
CA GLY A 40 -35.92 -32.54 34.42
C GLY A 40 -35.00 -33.72 34.79
N LEU A 41 -34.03 -33.50 35.68
CA LEU A 41 -33.13 -34.53 36.20
C LEU A 41 -33.82 -35.49 37.20
N ASP A 42 -34.92 -35.07 37.81
CA ASP A 42 -35.58 -35.76 38.92
C ASP A 42 -36.17 -37.14 38.54
N ASP A 43 -36.51 -37.33 37.26
CA ASP A 43 -37.08 -38.59 36.73
C ASP A 43 -36.01 -39.53 36.15
N MET A 44 -34.73 -39.14 36.14
CA MET A 44 -33.66 -39.95 35.55
C MET A 44 -33.18 -41.05 36.51
N SER A 45 -32.92 -42.24 35.96
CA SER A 45 -32.31 -43.32 36.74
C SER A 45 -30.87 -42.99 37.11
N PHE A 46 -30.39 -43.56 38.21
CA PHE A 46 -29.01 -43.37 38.68
C PHE A 46 -27.95 -43.66 37.59
N THR A 47 -28.21 -44.66 36.74
CA THR A 47 -27.32 -45.00 35.62
C THR A 47 -27.31 -43.96 34.50
N GLU A 48 -28.45 -43.33 34.22
CA GLU A 48 -28.54 -42.26 33.22
C GLU A 48 -27.85 -40.99 33.72
N LEU A 49 -28.02 -40.66 35.01
CA LEU A 49 -27.29 -39.59 35.68
C LEU A 49 -25.78 -39.80 35.66
N ALA A 50 -25.31 -41.02 35.96
CA ALA A 50 -23.89 -41.36 35.87
C ALA A 50 -23.36 -41.24 34.44
N SER A 51 -24.15 -41.65 33.43
CA SER A 51 -23.79 -41.52 32.02
C SER A 51 -23.70 -40.06 31.58
N LEU A 52 -24.64 -39.23 32.05
CA LEU A 52 -24.65 -37.79 31.80
C LEU A 52 -23.44 -37.10 32.45
N GLY A 53 -23.13 -37.44 33.70
CA GLY A 53 -21.94 -36.95 34.40
C GLY A 53 -20.65 -37.27 33.65
N SER A 54 -20.52 -38.51 33.16
CA SER A 54 -19.35 -38.92 32.37
C SER A 54 -19.19 -38.14 31.05
N MET A 55 -20.29 -37.84 30.35
CA MET A 55 -20.25 -36.98 29.16
C MET A 55 -19.91 -35.53 29.49
N LEU A 56 -20.40 -35.00 30.61
CA LEU A 56 -20.09 -33.64 31.05
C LEU A 56 -18.61 -33.51 31.44
N ASP A 57 -18.06 -34.47 32.19
CA ASP A 57 -16.64 -34.50 32.56
C ASP A 57 -15.73 -34.52 31.34
N GLU A 58 -16.05 -35.34 30.33
CA GLU A 58 -15.29 -35.35 29.07
C GLU A 58 -15.45 -34.04 28.30
N GLY A 59 -16.65 -33.45 28.30
CA GLY A 59 -16.89 -32.13 27.73
C GLY A 59 -16.05 -31.04 28.39
N PHE A 60 -15.97 -31.03 29.73
CA PHE A 60 -15.12 -30.10 30.48
C PHE A 60 -13.64 -30.30 30.15
N ARG A 61 -13.17 -31.54 30.10
CA ARG A 61 -11.77 -31.86 29.74
C ARG A 61 -11.41 -31.30 28.36
N ILE A 62 -12.28 -31.45 27.37
CA ILE A 62 -12.07 -30.93 26.01
C ILE A 62 -12.03 -29.40 26.01
N VAL A 63 -12.93 -28.75 26.74
CA VAL A 63 -12.98 -27.28 26.82
C VAL A 63 -11.75 -26.73 27.52
N ASP A 64 -11.30 -27.34 28.63
CA ASP A 64 -10.06 -26.96 29.33
C ASP A 64 -8.84 -27.14 28.43
N GLU A 65 -8.73 -28.26 27.72
CA GLU A 65 -7.62 -28.50 26.78
C GLU A 65 -7.62 -27.50 25.62
N GLN A 66 -8.79 -27.13 25.09
CA GLN A 66 -8.90 -26.07 24.09
C GLN A 66 -8.55 -24.69 24.66
N LEU A 67 -8.94 -24.41 25.90
CA LEU A 67 -8.63 -23.16 26.58
C LEU A 67 -7.11 -23.04 26.82
N ASP A 68 -6.46 -24.08 27.33
CA ASP A 68 -5.01 -24.12 27.54
C ASP A 68 -4.24 -23.96 26.22
N ASN A 69 -4.71 -24.58 25.14
CA ASN A 69 -4.12 -24.40 23.81
C ASN A 69 -4.26 -22.96 23.30
N VAL A 70 -5.42 -22.32 23.51
CA VAL A 70 -5.66 -20.92 23.09
C VAL A 70 -4.86 -19.94 23.95
N VAL A 71 -4.85 -20.13 25.27
CA VAL A 71 -4.09 -19.30 26.22
C VAL A 71 -2.60 -19.44 25.94
N GLY A 72 -2.10 -20.67 25.81
CA GLY A 72 -0.69 -20.94 25.47
C GLY A 72 -0.29 -20.35 24.11
N ALA A 73 -1.13 -20.47 23.09
CA ALA A 73 -0.87 -19.84 21.79
C ALA A 73 -0.85 -18.31 21.87
N HIS A 74 -1.74 -17.70 22.67
CA HIS A 74 -1.75 -16.25 22.87
C HIS A 74 -0.49 -15.77 23.60
N GLU A 75 -0.04 -16.48 24.64
CA GLU A 75 1.22 -16.20 25.34
C GLU A 75 2.43 -16.33 24.40
N GLU A 76 2.48 -17.36 23.56
CA GLU A 76 3.55 -17.56 22.59
C GLU A 76 3.59 -16.45 21.53
N ILE A 77 2.44 -15.99 21.03
CA ILE A 77 2.37 -14.86 20.10
C ILE A 77 2.81 -13.56 20.78
N THR A 78 2.33 -13.31 22.00
CA THR A 78 2.65 -12.10 22.75
C THR A 78 4.14 -12.02 23.07
N THR A 79 4.74 -13.14 23.49
CA THR A 79 6.18 -13.23 23.77
C THR A 79 7.03 -13.08 22.51
N LYS A 80 6.61 -13.66 21.38
CA LYS A 80 7.28 -13.43 20.08
C LYS A 80 7.22 -11.96 19.66
N GLN A 81 6.07 -11.29 19.80
CA GLN A 81 5.92 -9.87 19.48
C GLN A 81 6.79 -8.98 20.36
N LEU A 82 6.85 -9.25 21.68
CA LEU A 82 7.75 -8.55 22.60
C LEU A 82 9.21 -8.77 22.23
N PHE A 83 9.59 -10.01 21.94
CA PHE A 83 10.95 -10.35 21.54
C PHE A 83 11.36 -9.68 20.22
N GLU A 84 10.50 -9.70 19.19
CA GLU A 84 10.74 -9.00 17.93
C GLU A 84 10.85 -7.48 18.14
N TYR A 85 10.00 -6.89 18.98
CA TYR A 85 10.03 -5.48 19.32
C TYR A 85 11.34 -5.06 20.01
N ASP A 86 11.81 -5.88 20.96
CA ASP A 86 13.09 -5.67 21.65
C ASP A 86 14.28 -5.89 20.71
N LEU A 87 14.24 -6.92 19.85
CA LEU A 87 15.27 -7.22 18.85
C LEU A 87 15.41 -6.08 17.83
N MET A 88 14.29 -5.45 17.46
CA MET A 88 14.27 -4.30 16.58
C MET A 88 14.78 -3.01 17.26
N GLY A 89 15.01 -3.02 18.58
CA GLY A 89 15.57 -1.89 19.33
C GLY A 89 14.53 -0.97 19.99
N GLY A 90 13.29 -1.43 20.17
CA GLY A 90 12.22 -0.70 20.85
C GLY A 90 11.90 0.70 20.28
N PRO A 91 11.33 1.64 21.06
CA PRO A 91 10.95 2.97 20.55
C PRO A 91 12.12 3.80 19.98
N ASP A 92 13.35 3.40 20.31
CA ASP A 92 14.59 4.09 19.97
C ASP A 92 14.99 3.86 18.50
N TRP A 93 14.63 2.70 17.91
CA TRP A 93 14.93 2.42 16.51
C TRP A 93 14.15 3.33 15.55
N THR A 94 12.88 3.60 15.85
CA THR A 94 12.04 4.48 15.02
C THR A 94 12.56 5.92 15.05
N GLN A 95 12.90 6.42 16.25
CA GLN A 95 13.48 7.76 16.40
C GLN A 95 14.83 7.90 15.70
N ARG A 96 15.65 6.84 15.72
CA ARG A 96 16.94 6.82 15.04
C ARG A 96 16.79 6.86 13.52
N ILE A 97 15.88 6.07 12.95
CA ILE A 97 15.59 6.08 11.51
C ILE A 97 15.07 7.45 11.07
N GLU A 98 14.13 8.04 11.80
CA GLU A 98 13.58 9.36 11.48
C GLU A 98 14.67 10.45 11.50
N LYS A 99 15.60 10.38 12.46
CA LYS A 99 16.71 11.31 12.56
C LYS A 99 17.72 11.14 11.43
N GLU A 100 18.04 9.90 11.05
CA GLU A 100 18.94 9.59 9.94
C GLU A 100 18.32 10.00 8.59
N ASP A 101 17.01 9.77 8.40
CA ASP A 101 16.29 10.18 7.19
C ASP A 101 16.19 11.72 7.09
N LEU A 102 15.89 12.40 8.20
CA LEU A 102 15.87 13.87 8.23
C LEU A 102 17.25 14.47 7.90
N ALA A 103 18.33 13.86 8.41
CA ALA A 103 19.70 14.27 8.09
C ALA A 103 20.02 14.04 6.60
N TYR A 104 19.58 12.92 6.02
CA TYR A 104 19.74 12.61 4.61
C TYR A 104 18.98 13.59 3.70
N GLN A 105 17.71 13.88 4.02
CA GLN A 105 16.92 14.88 3.30
C GLN A 105 17.54 16.27 3.39
N SER A 106 18.06 16.65 4.57
CA SER A 106 18.77 17.92 4.76
C SER A 106 20.03 18.02 3.89
N LEU A 107 20.81 16.94 3.80
CA LEU A 107 21.97 16.86 2.91
C LEU A 107 21.58 17.00 1.43
N LEU A 108 20.53 16.32 1.00
CA LEU A 108 20.00 16.43 -0.37
C LEU A 108 19.49 17.83 -0.68
N ALA A 109 18.80 18.47 0.26
CA ALA A 109 18.36 19.85 0.14
C ALA A 109 19.56 20.80 -0.01
N GLY A 110 20.60 20.64 0.82
CA GLY A 110 21.84 21.42 0.70
C GLY A 110 22.53 21.25 -0.66
N ARG A 111 22.59 20.02 -1.18
CA ARG A 111 23.13 19.75 -2.53
C ARG A 111 22.30 20.40 -3.63
N ARG A 112 20.97 20.35 -3.55
CA ARG A 112 20.08 21.02 -4.52
C ARG A 112 20.28 22.53 -4.51
N VAL A 113 20.37 23.14 -3.34
CA VAL A 113 20.64 24.58 -3.20
C VAL A 113 22.01 24.94 -3.77
N ALA A 114 23.05 24.16 -3.46
CA ALA A 114 24.40 24.40 -3.98
C ALA A 114 24.47 24.24 -5.52
N SER A 115 23.80 23.22 -6.08
CA SER A 115 23.72 23.03 -7.54
C SER A 115 22.98 24.18 -8.22
N VAL A 116 21.87 24.66 -7.66
CA VAL A 116 21.15 25.83 -8.17
C VAL A 116 22.04 27.08 -8.12
N PHE A 117 22.73 27.31 -7.00
CA PHE A 117 23.65 28.45 -6.86
C PHE A 117 24.79 28.40 -7.87
N PHE A 118 25.36 27.22 -8.10
CA PHE A 118 26.43 27.02 -9.08
C PHE A 118 25.95 27.21 -10.52
N ILE A 119 24.75 26.71 -10.87
CA ILE A 119 24.14 26.90 -12.20
C ILE A 119 23.82 28.38 -12.43
N VAL A 120 23.18 29.06 -11.48
CA VAL A 120 22.86 30.49 -11.56
C VAL A 120 24.13 31.33 -11.68
N GLY A 121 25.17 31.00 -10.90
CA GLY A 121 26.48 31.66 -10.99
C GLY A 121 27.14 31.47 -12.36
N LYS A 122 27.09 30.26 -12.94
CA LYS A 122 27.61 30.01 -14.29
C LYS A 122 26.82 30.70 -15.39
N CYS A 123 25.48 30.75 -15.29
CA CYS A 123 24.65 31.52 -16.22
C CYS A 123 25.01 33.01 -16.18
N SER A 124 25.18 33.59 -14.98
CA SER A 124 25.56 35.01 -14.82
C SER A 124 26.94 35.31 -15.42
N LEU A 125 27.90 34.39 -15.26
CA LEU A 125 29.24 34.49 -15.87
C LEU A 125 29.20 34.41 -17.40
N GLN A 126 28.39 33.51 -17.97
CA GLN A 126 28.20 33.42 -19.42
C GLN A 126 27.54 34.66 -20.00
N GLU A 127 26.50 35.20 -19.35
CA GLU A 127 25.86 36.45 -19.78
C GLU A 127 26.82 37.63 -19.78
N ASN A 128 27.63 37.75 -18.73
CA ASN A 128 28.64 38.80 -18.63
C ASN A 128 29.72 38.65 -19.71
N ALA A 129 30.18 37.43 -20.00
CA ALA A 129 31.12 37.17 -21.08
C ALA A 129 30.53 37.54 -22.46
N TRP A 130 29.26 37.19 -22.72
CA TRP A 130 28.57 37.57 -23.95
C TRP A 130 28.39 39.08 -24.10
N LYS A 131 28.04 39.80 -23.02
CA LYS A 131 27.97 41.27 -23.02
C LYS A 131 29.31 41.90 -23.37
N VAL A 132 30.41 41.43 -22.78
CA VAL A 132 31.77 41.94 -23.07
C VAL A 132 32.16 41.70 -24.53
N VAL A 133 31.87 40.51 -25.08
CA VAL A 133 32.14 40.20 -26.49
C VAL A 133 31.31 41.09 -27.42
N SER A 134 30.03 41.29 -27.11
CA SER A 134 29.13 42.14 -27.88
C SER A 134 29.58 43.60 -27.88
N MET A 135 29.93 44.16 -26.71
CA MET A 135 30.47 45.52 -26.60
C MET A 135 31.78 45.69 -27.38
N LYS A 136 32.65 44.67 -27.37
CA LYS A 136 33.92 44.70 -28.12
C LYS A 136 33.69 44.64 -29.63
N LYS A 137 32.62 43.98 -30.09
CA LYS A 137 32.20 43.96 -31.49
C LYS A 137 31.61 45.31 -31.92
N ILE A 138 30.69 45.87 -31.12
CA ILE A 138 30.11 47.20 -31.37
C ILE A 138 31.19 48.28 -31.45
N LYS A 139 32.17 48.26 -30.53
CA LYS A 139 33.28 49.23 -30.54
C LYS A 139 34.18 49.10 -31.77
N ARG A 140 34.40 47.88 -32.25
CA ARG A 140 35.14 47.63 -33.51
C ARG A 140 34.37 48.14 -34.72
N ASP A 141 33.06 47.95 -34.75
CA ASP A 141 32.21 48.38 -35.85
C ASP A 141 32.04 49.92 -35.88
N GLU A 142 32.02 50.58 -34.72
CA GLU A 142 32.10 52.06 -34.61
C GLU A 142 33.43 52.63 -35.11
N GLU A 143 34.57 51.97 -34.82
CA GLU A 143 35.88 52.39 -35.34
C GLU A 143 35.96 52.23 -36.87
N MET A 144 35.36 51.18 -37.43
CA MET A 144 35.33 50.92 -38.88
C MET A 144 34.30 51.79 -39.63
N GLY A 145 33.34 52.42 -38.93
CA GLY A 145 32.37 53.35 -39.51
C GLY A 145 32.95 54.73 -39.87
N LYS A 146 34.11 55.10 -39.33
CA LYS A 146 34.77 56.40 -39.56
C LYS A 146 35.64 56.45 -40.82
N THR A 147 35.78 55.34 -41.56
CA THR A 147 36.61 55.23 -42.77
C THR A 147 35.79 54.90 -44.02
N LYS A 148 34.84 55.75 -44.40
CA LYS A 148 34.26 55.73 -45.76
C LYS A 148 34.45 57.09 -46.44
N ARG A 149 35.46 57.20 -47.32
CA ARG A 149 35.61 58.31 -48.29
C ARG A 149 34.64 58.10 -49.47
N PRO A 150 34.10 59.16 -50.10
CA PRO A 150 33.27 59.01 -51.29
C PRO A 150 34.10 58.55 -52.50
N ARG A 151 33.53 57.71 -53.39
CA ARG A 151 34.20 57.28 -54.64
C ARG A 151 34.23 58.43 -55.66
N PRO A 152 35.35 58.66 -56.38
CA PRO A 152 35.43 59.68 -57.43
C PRO A 152 34.90 59.20 -58.79
N SER A 153 34.38 60.14 -59.58
CA SER A 153 33.81 59.96 -60.93
C SER A 153 34.88 59.76 -62.01
N VAL A 154 34.63 58.85 -62.95
CA VAL A 154 35.51 58.50 -64.07
C VAL A 154 35.28 59.45 -65.25
N ASN A 155 36.27 60.28 -65.59
CA ASN A 155 36.28 61.06 -66.84
C ASN A 155 37.12 60.32 -67.89
N LYS A 156 36.52 60.12 -69.07
CA LYS A 156 37.15 59.59 -70.28
C LYS A 156 37.65 60.76 -71.12
N GLU A 157 38.94 60.81 -71.42
CA GLU A 157 39.48 61.72 -72.45
C GLU A 157 39.59 60.99 -73.80
N PRO A 158 39.29 61.65 -74.93
CA PRO A 158 39.23 61.00 -76.23
C PRO A 158 40.39 61.41 -77.17
N ILE A 159 40.75 60.45 -78.06
CA ILE A 159 41.15 60.64 -79.49
C ILE A 159 42.62 61.11 -79.71
N SER A 160 43.44 60.62 -80.65
CA SER A 160 43.23 60.26 -82.07
C SER A 160 44.41 59.45 -82.67
N PRO A 161 44.31 58.95 -83.93
CA PRO A 161 45.04 57.81 -84.46
C PRO A 161 46.23 58.12 -85.38
N GLY A 162 47.10 57.13 -85.55
CA GLY A 162 47.82 56.87 -86.80
C GLY A 162 49.31 57.17 -86.79
N GLN A 163 50.13 56.11 -86.81
CA GLN A 163 51.19 55.93 -87.80
C GLN A 163 51.69 54.48 -87.76
N ILE A 164 51.76 53.89 -88.96
CA ILE A 164 52.30 52.59 -89.32
C ILE A 164 53.84 52.63 -89.18
#